data_AF-A0A955Y0L0-F1
#
_entry.id   AF-A0A955Y0L0-F1
#
_cell.length_a   1.000
_cell.length_b   1.000
_cell.length_c   1.000
_cell.angle_alpha   90.00
_cell.angle_beta   90.00
_cell.angle_gamma   90.00
#
_symmetry.space_group_name_H-M   'P 1'
#
loop_
_entity.id
_entity.type
_entity.pdbx_description
1 polymer ?
#
loop_
_entity_poly.entity_id
_entity_poly.type
_entity_poly.pdbx_seq_one_letter_code
_entity_poly.pdbx_strand_id
1 'polypeptide(L)'
;MDFQQLFARVLDAVDQEAYFLPVDAVDARQRAAVEAIRDAIGAPDMDPAAVRALVARLSARGHIDDVVRLSALHVLACHPRVADYEEAARLVGEQEFAALELGGPQLEANLASVDRHRGVLAFLKGHFDVALDYFARALERQRSAENIGNILCTLCAMGELPEARDLLAQVREAYPRPLVDELESAIERDPDLAPLRSEVTHGLH
;
A
#
# COMPACT_ATOMS: atom_id res chain seq x y z
N MET A 1 -0.55 8.73 20.69
CA MET A 1 -0.67 7.26 20.55
C MET A 1 0.67 6.67 20.93
N ASP A 2 0.75 5.54 21.64
CA ASP A 2 2.02 4.96 22.07
C ASP A 2 2.62 4.12 20.92
N PHE A 3 3.81 4.48 20.45
CA PHE A 3 4.52 3.78 19.38
C PHE A 3 4.69 2.29 19.69
N GLN A 4 4.99 1.95 20.95
CA GLN A 4 5.20 0.56 21.34
C GLN A 4 3.90 -0.26 21.26
N GLN A 5 2.75 0.35 21.54
CA GLN A 5 1.45 -0.29 21.37
C GLN A 5 1.11 -0.50 19.88
N LEU A 6 1.44 0.47 19.03
CA LEU A 6 1.26 0.35 17.58
C LEU A 6 2.14 -0.74 16.99
N PHE A 7 3.42 -0.77 17.38
CA PHE A 7 4.36 -1.78 16.91
C PHE A 7 3.95 -3.17 17.40
N ALA A 8 3.58 -3.33 18.67
CA ALA A 8 3.05 -4.59 19.17
C ALA A 8 1.83 -5.07 18.38
N ARG A 9 0.92 -4.16 17.99
CA ARG A 9 -0.23 -4.50 17.14
C ARG A 9 0.16 -4.99 15.75
N VAL A 10 1.21 -4.39 15.16
CA VAL A 10 1.78 -4.88 13.89
C VAL A 10 2.36 -6.28 14.07
N LEU A 11 3.14 -6.51 15.14
CA LEU A 11 3.72 -7.82 15.42
C LEU A 11 2.62 -8.87 15.65
N ASP A 12 1.58 -8.53 16.42
CA ASP A 12 0.42 -9.40 16.62
C ASP A 12 -0.27 -9.76 15.30
N ALA A 13 -0.39 -8.80 14.37
CA ALA A 13 -1.00 -9.03 13.05
C ALA A 13 -0.16 -9.96 12.16
N VAL A 14 1.18 -9.96 12.36
CA VAL A 14 2.12 -10.88 11.69
C VAL A 14 2.12 -12.26 12.35
N ASP A 15 2.09 -12.32 13.67
CA ASP A 15 2.21 -13.56 14.47
C ASP A 15 0.93 -14.42 14.44
N GLN A 16 -0.26 -13.80 14.46
CA GLN A 16 -1.49 -14.56 14.77
C GLN A 16 -2.11 -15.40 13.65
N GLU A 17 -1.69 -15.36 12.39
CA GLU A 17 -2.24 -16.28 11.36
C GLU A 17 -1.26 -16.58 10.20
N ALA A 18 -0.47 -17.65 10.36
CA ALA A 18 0.10 -18.37 9.22
C ALA A 18 -1.07 -19.01 8.44
N TYR A 19 -1.36 -18.50 7.24
CA TYR A 19 -2.42 -18.87 6.29
C TYR A 19 -3.74 -18.07 6.36
N PHE A 20 -3.77 -16.99 5.58
CA PHE A 20 -4.81 -16.75 4.57
C PHE A 20 -4.23 -15.78 3.53
N LEU A 21 -3.98 -16.23 2.31
CA LEU A 21 -3.63 -15.37 1.19
C LEU A 21 -4.91 -15.03 0.41
N PRO A 22 -5.45 -13.80 0.47
CA PRO A 22 -6.40 -13.37 -0.54
C PRO A 22 -5.60 -12.97 -1.80
N VAL A 23 -5.37 -13.94 -2.70
CA VAL A 23 -4.78 -13.68 -4.01
C VAL A 23 -5.89 -13.37 -5.02
N ASP A 24 -6.32 -12.11 -5.01
CA ASP A 24 -6.65 -11.29 -6.19
C ASP A 24 -7.25 -9.96 -5.68
N ALA A 25 -6.37 -9.06 -5.21
CA ALA A 25 -6.76 -7.74 -4.69
C ALA A 25 -7.41 -6.83 -5.75
N VAL A 26 -7.25 -7.18 -7.02
CA VAL A 26 -7.88 -6.54 -8.17
C VAL A 26 -8.57 -7.64 -8.96
N ASP A 27 -9.88 -7.48 -9.20
CA ASP A 27 -10.63 -8.34 -10.09
C ASP A 27 -9.84 -8.54 -11.40
N ALA A 28 -9.63 -9.79 -11.81
CA ALA A 28 -8.89 -10.13 -13.03
C ALA A 28 -9.37 -9.33 -14.26
N ARG A 29 -10.65 -8.93 -14.28
CA ARG A 29 -11.26 -8.08 -15.33
C ARG A 29 -10.68 -6.67 -15.40
N GLN A 30 -10.20 -6.13 -14.27
CA GLN A 30 -9.69 -4.76 -14.15
C GLN A 30 -8.16 -4.68 -14.28
N ARG A 31 -7.46 -5.83 -14.19
CA ARG A 31 -5.98 -5.91 -14.13
C ARG A 31 -5.27 -5.14 -15.26
N ALA A 32 -5.70 -5.34 -16.50
CA ALA A 32 -5.08 -4.66 -17.66
C ALA A 32 -5.29 -3.13 -17.62
N ALA A 33 -6.43 -2.67 -17.10
CA ALA A 33 -6.71 -1.24 -16.97
C ALA A 33 -5.88 -0.62 -15.85
N VAL A 34 -5.75 -1.31 -14.71
CA VAL A 34 -4.88 -0.90 -13.60
C VAL A 34 -3.41 -0.83 -14.02
N GLU A 35 -2.93 -1.83 -14.76
CA GLU A 35 -1.57 -1.83 -15.29
C GLU A 35 -1.31 -0.65 -16.24
N ALA A 36 -2.22 -0.36 -17.16
CA ALA A 36 -2.10 0.80 -18.04
C ALA A 36 -2.06 2.14 -17.29
N ILE A 37 -2.81 2.26 -16.18
CA ILE A 37 -2.76 3.45 -15.32
C ILE A 37 -1.42 3.54 -14.58
N ARG A 38 -0.95 2.43 -14.00
CA ARG A 38 0.33 2.35 -13.29
C ARG A 38 1.48 2.77 -14.20
N ASP A 39 1.50 2.26 -15.43
CA ASP A 39 2.53 2.58 -16.41
C ASP A 39 2.50 4.06 -16.80
N ALA A 40 1.30 4.64 -16.94
CA ALA A 40 1.14 6.07 -17.22
C ALA A 40 1.60 6.96 -16.05
N ILE A 41 1.33 6.57 -14.81
CA ILE A 41 1.79 7.29 -13.60
C ILE A 41 3.31 7.18 -13.46
N GLY A 42 3.89 6.01 -13.74
CA GLY A 42 5.32 5.74 -13.62
C GLY A 42 6.18 6.34 -14.76
N ALA A 43 5.57 6.95 -15.77
CA ALA A 43 6.29 7.49 -16.91
C ALA A 43 7.24 8.65 -16.50
N PRO A 44 8.50 8.68 -17.00
CA PRO A 44 9.44 9.77 -16.71
C PRO A 44 8.93 11.16 -17.09
N ASP A 45 7.99 11.26 -18.02
CA ASP A 45 7.34 12.48 -18.51
C ASP A 45 5.85 12.53 -18.18
N MET A 46 5.41 11.80 -17.13
CA MET A 46 4.02 11.74 -16.69
C MET A 46 3.33 13.11 -16.69
N ASP A 47 2.25 13.23 -17.47
CA ASP A 47 1.33 14.36 -17.50
C ASP A 47 0.07 14.04 -16.67
N PRO A 48 -0.16 14.75 -15.55
CA PRO A 48 -1.32 14.51 -14.69
C PRO A 48 -2.66 14.65 -15.43
N ALA A 49 -2.77 15.55 -16.40
CA ALA A 49 -4.00 15.75 -17.17
C ALA A 49 -4.29 14.54 -18.06
N ALA A 50 -3.27 14.01 -18.74
CA ALA A 50 -3.37 12.79 -19.54
C ALA A 50 -3.74 11.57 -18.69
N VAL A 51 -3.15 11.41 -17.49
CA VAL A 51 -3.49 10.31 -16.57
C VAL A 51 -4.95 10.42 -16.11
N ARG A 52 -5.43 11.62 -15.72
CA ARG A 52 -6.85 11.82 -15.36
C ARG A 52 -7.79 11.46 -16.51
N ALA A 53 -7.45 11.86 -17.74
CA ALA A 53 -8.23 11.54 -18.93
C ALA A 53 -8.24 10.02 -19.22
N LEU A 54 -7.11 9.33 -19.01
CA LEU A 54 -7.02 7.88 -19.11
C LEU A 54 -7.95 7.20 -18.09
N VAL A 55 -7.85 7.56 -16.82
CA VAL A 55 -8.68 7.01 -15.73
C VAL A 55 -10.17 7.24 -16.00
N ALA A 56 -10.56 8.46 -16.38
CA ALA A 56 -11.95 8.79 -16.71
C ALA A 56 -12.48 7.94 -17.88
N ARG A 57 -11.68 7.75 -18.93
CA ARG A 57 -12.04 6.92 -20.10
C ARG A 57 -12.19 5.44 -19.74
N LEU A 58 -11.31 4.89 -18.90
CA LEU A 58 -11.38 3.49 -18.46
C LEU A 58 -12.64 3.24 -17.62
N SER A 59 -12.95 4.16 -16.70
CA SER A 59 -14.17 4.08 -15.88
C SER A 59 -15.43 4.23 -16.72
N ALA A 60 -15.50 5.20 -17.64
CA ALA A 60 -16.65 5.38 -18.53
C ALA A 60 -16.94 4.17 -19.43
N ARG A 61 -15.95 3.32 -19.67
CA ARG A 61 -16.07 2.07 -20.43
C ARG A 61 -16.34 0.84 -19.56
N GLY A 62 -16.45 1.01 -18.24
CA GLY A 62 -16.65 -0.08 -17.29
C GLY A 62 -15.44 -1.00 -17.14
N HIS A 63 -14.24 -0.56 -17.52
CA HIS A 63 -13.01 -1.33 -17.34
C HIS A 63 -12.46 -1.25 -15.92
N ILE A 64 -12.85 -0.21 -15.19
CA ILE A 64 -12.60 -0.05 -13.76
C ILE A 64 -13.86 0.41 -13.06
N ASP A 65 -14.08 -0.05 -11.84
CA ASP A 65 -15.14 0.45 -10.97
C ASP A 65 -14.75 1.76 -10.28
N ASP A 66 -15.66 2.31 -9.48
CA ASP A 66 -15.42 3.57 -8.77
C ASP A 66 -14.36 3.46 -7.68
N VAL A 67 -14.21 2.29 -7.04
CA VAL A 67 -13.18 2.09 -6.00
C VAL A 67 -11.79 2.19 -6.64
N VAL A 68 -11.58 1.49 -7.76
CA VAL A 68 -10.32 1.50 -8.51
C VAL A 68 -10.08 2.87 -9.15
N ARG A 69 -11.12 3.53 -9.66
CA ARG A 69 -11.03 4.91 -10.19
C ARG A 69 -10.54 5.88 -9.13
N LEU A 70 -11.15 5.88 -7.95
CA LEU A 70 -10.81 6.80 -6.85
C LEU A 70 -9.42 6.49 -6.29
N SER A 71 -9.07 5.20 -6.19
CA SER A 71 -7.73 4.72 -5.87
C SER A 71 -6.67 5.29 -6.80
N ALA A 72 -6.87 5.14 -8.12
CA ALA A 72 -5.93 5.63 -9.14
C ALA A 72 -5.74 7.15 -9.07
N LEU A 73 -6.83 7.91 -8.90
CA LEU A 73 -6.77 9.36 -8.77
C LEU A 73 -6.06 9.78 -7.48
N HIS A 74 -6.25 9.04 -6.38
CA HIS A 74 -5.55 9.32 -5.13
C HIS A 74 -4.03 9.15 -5.29
N VAL A 75 -3.59 8.05 -5.91
CA VAL A 75 -2.17 7.82 -6.19
C VAL A 75 -1.60 8.93 -7.05
N LEU A 76 -2.33 9.38 -8.08
CA LEU A 76 -1.91 10.52 -8.90
C LEU A 76 -1.82 11.81 -8.07
N ALA A 77 -2.79 12.10 -7.22
CA ALA A 77 -2.80 13.30 -6.38
C ALA A 77 -1.61 13.32 -5.39
N CYS A 78 -1.25 12.16 -4.84
CA CYS A 78 -0.08 11.97 -3.97
C CYS A 78 1.26 12.00 -4.71
N HIS A 79 1.28 11.86 -6.04
CA HIS A 79 2.52 11.81 -6.82
C HIS A 79 3.36 13.08 -6.61
N PRO A 80 4.70 13.01 -6.47
CA PRO A 80 5.55 14.17 -6.15
C PRO A 80 5.43 15.37 -7.11
N ARG A 81 5.07 15.12 -8.38
CA ARG A 81 4.81 16.17 -9.39
C ARG A 81 3.47 16.88 -9.24
N VAL A 82 2.52 16.27 -8.54
CA VAL A 82 1.17 16.80 -8.34
C VAL A 82 1.07 17.38 -6.94
N ALA A 83 1.40 16.58 -5.92
CA ALA A 83 1.40 16.93 -4.51
C ALA A 83 0.10 17.63 -4.05
N ASP A 84 -1.04 17.23 -4.62
CA ASP A 84 -2.36 17.75 -4.27
C ASP A 84 -2.95 16.91 -3.13
N TYR A 85 -2.45 17.17 -1.92
CA TYR A 85 -2.84 16.41 -0.74
C TYR A 85 -4.25 16.72 -0.25
N GLU A 86 -4.85 17.83 -0.68
CA GLU A 86 -6.26 18.15 -0.40
C GLU A 86 -7.16 17.27 -1.26
N GLU A 87 -6.86 17.16 -2.56
CA GLU A 87 -7.56 16.25 -3.44
C GLU A 87 -7.38 14.79 -3.00
N ALA A 88 -6.15 14.39 -2.64
CA ALA A 88 -5.87 13.04 -2.15
C ALA A 88 -6.73 12.69 -0.92
N ALA A 89 -6.90 13.63 0.01
CA ALA A 89 -7.73 13.46 1.21
C ALA A 89 -9.22 13.30 0.86
N ARG A 90 -9.73 14.11 -0.07
CA ARG A 90 -11.11 14.01 -0.57
C ARG A 90 -11.34 12.65 -1.24
N LEU A 91 -10.43 12.25 -2.12
CA LEU A 91 -10.54 11.02 -2.91
C LEU A 91 -10.55 9.75 -2.05
N VAL A 92 -9.72 9.68 -1.00
CA VAL A 92 -9.72 8.50 -0.11
C VAL A 92 -10.99 8.43 0.75
N GLY A 93 -11.58 9.57 1.12
CA GLY A 93 -12.89 9.62 1.76
C GLY A 93 -13.99 9.08 0.83
N GLU A 94 -14.03 9.55 -0.41
CA GLU A 94 -14.97 9.05 -1.43
C GLU A 94 -14.76 7.57 -1.74
N GLN A 95 -13.51 7.10 -1.75
CA GLN A 95 -13.18 5.69 -1.99
C GLN A 95 -13.77 4.77 -0.92
N GLU A 96 -13.77 5.20 0.35
CA GLU A 96 -14.39 4.44 1.44
C GLU A 96 -15.89 4.27 1.24
N PHE A 97 -16.59 5.36 0.89
CA PHE A 97 -18.01 5.29 0.58
C PHE A 97 -18.28 4.35 -0.60
N ALA A 98 -17.52 4.48 -1.68
CA ALA A 98 -17.65 3.59 -2.84
C ALA A 98 -17.41 2.11 -2.50
N ALA A 99 -16.42 1.82 -1.64
CA ALA A 99 -16.13 0.47 -1.18
C ALA A 99 -17.30 -0.12 -0.37
N LEU A 100 -17.87 0.67 0.55
CA LEU A 100 -19.02 0.27 1.37
C LEU A 100 -20.28 0.08 0.53
N GLU A 101 -20.51 0.92 -0.47
CA GLU A 101 -21.64 0.78 -1.40
C GLU A 101 -21.52 -0.44 -2.30
N LEU A 102 -20.31 -0.71 -2.83
CA LEU A 102 -20.04 -1.90 -3.64
C LEU A 102 -20.21 -3.19 -2.83
N GLY A 103 -19.69 -3.20 -1.61
CA GLY A 103 -19.73 -4.33 -0.69
C GLY A 103 -19.16 -5.63 -1.28
N GLY A 104 -19.75 -6.75 -0.88
CA GLY A 104 -19.43 -8.06 -1.44
C GLY A 104 -18.10 -8.66 -0.94
N PRO A 105 -17.61 -9.72 -1.62
CA PRO A 105 -16.46 -10.50 -1.15
C PRO A 105 -15.13 -9.73 -1.10
N GLN A 106 -15.01 -8.61 -1.83
CA GLN A 106 -13.80 -7.79 -1.88
C GLN A 106 -13.84 -6.59 -0.91
N LEU A 107 -14.88 -6.44 -0.08
CA LEU A 107 -15.04 -5.29 0.81
C LEU A 107 -13.80 -5.07 1.70
N GLU A 108 -13.31 -6.12 2.37
CA GLU A 108 -12.15 -5.98 3.27
C GLU A 108 -10.87 -5.60 2.52
N ALA A 109 -10.66 -6.12 1.30
CA ALA A 109 -9.53 -5.71 0.46
C ALA A 109 -9.65 -4.24 0.01
N ASN A 110 -10.87 -3.79 -0.32
CA ASN A 110 -11.12 -2.40 -0.67
C ASN A 110 -10.90 -1.46 0.54
N LEU A 111 -11.36 -1.84 1.73
CA LEU A 111 -11.12 -1.09 2.96
C LEU A 111 -9.65 -1.11 3.40
N ALA A 112 -8.92 -2.20 3.15
CA ALA A 112 -7.47 -2.24 3.32
C ALA A 112 -6.77 -1.23 2.41
N SER A 113 -7.19 -1.13 1.14
CA SER A 113 -6.66 -0.10 0.23
C SER A 113 -6.98 1.33 0.69
N VAL A 114 -8.16 1.57 1.27
CA VAL A 114 -8.52 2.88 1.83
C VAL A 114 -7.60 3.24 3.00
N ASP A 115 -7.42 2.32 3.94
CA ASP A 115 -6.54 2.56 5.10
C ASP A 115 -5.09 2.74 4.64
N ARG A 116 -4.61 1.97 3.66
CA ARG A 116 -3.29 2.19 3.04
C ARG A 116 -3.15 3.60 2.45
N HIS A 117 -4.15 4.09 1.71
CA HIS A 117 -4.11 5.45 1.15
C HIS A 117 -4.12 6.55 2.22
N ARG A 118 -4.86 6.35 3.32
CA ARG A 118 -4.78 7.25 4.48
C ARG A 118 -3.39 7.23 5.11
N GLY A 119 -2.78 6.06 5.21
CA GLY A 119 -1.41 5.87 5.67
C GLY A 119 -0.41 6.63 4.79
N VAL A 120 -0.48 6.47 3.47
CA VAL A 120 0.38 7.18 2.51
C VAL A 120 0.23 8.69 2.66
N LEU A 121 -1.00 9.20 2.75
CA LEU A 121 -1.23 10.64 2.94
C LEU A 121 -0.65 11.16 4.27
N ALA A 122 -0.76 10.39 5.35
CA ALA A 122 -0.17 10.74 6.64
C ALA A 122 1.36 10.71 6.58
N PHE A 123 1.94 9.68 5.95
CA PHE A 123 3.38 9.53 5.74
C PHE A 123 3.96 10.71 4.96
N LEU A 124 3.34 11.08 3.83
CA LEU A 124 3.76 12.23 3.01
C LEU A 124 3.69 13.56 3.75
N LYS A 125 2.83 13.66 4.77
CA LYS A 125 2.73 14.83 5.67
C LYS A 125 3.68 14.76 6.88
N GLY A 126 4.47 13.70 7.01
CA GLY A 126 5.38 13.48 8.14
C GLY A 126 4.69 13.05 9.44
N HIS A 127 3.42 12.65 9.39
CA HIS A 127 2.67 12.14 10.54
C HIS A 127 2.86 10.63 10.66
N PHE A 128 4.07 10.19 10.97
CA PHE A 128 4.47 8.77 10.88
C PHE A 128 3.74 7.86 11.88
N ASP A 129 3.40 8.35 13.06
CA ASP A 129 2.61 7.60 14.04
C ASP A 129 1.19 7.31 13.51
N VAL A 130 0.56 8.31 12.89
CA VAL A 130 -0.74 8.17 12.23
C VAL A 130 -0.64 7.27 10.99
N ALA A 131 0.44 7.38 10.22
CA ALA A 131 0.68 6.51 9.07
C ALA A 131 0.79 5.04 9.49
N LEU A 132 1.55 4.76 10.55
CA LEU A 132 1.74 3.43 11.10
C LEU A 132 0.42 2.81 11.58
N ASP A 133 -0.43 3.59 12.25
CA ASP A 133 -1.76 3.13 12.66
C ASP A 133 -2.61 2.69 11.45
N TYR A 134 -2.64 3.52 10.41
CA TYR A 134 -3.38 3.19 9.19
C TYR A 134 -2.80 1.99 8.44
N PHE A 135 -1.47 1.88 8.33
CA PHE A 135 -0.86 0.73 7.68
C PHE A 135 -1.05 -0.57 8.47
N ALA A 136 -1.02 -0.51 9.80
CA ALA A 136 -1.38 -1.65 10.65
C ALA A 136 -2.83 -2.09 10.42
N ARG A 137 -3.77 -1.14 10.34
CA ARG A 137 -5.18 -1.42 10.01
C ARG A 137 -5.36 -2.03 8.61
N ALA A 138 -4.55 -1.60 7.65
CA ALA A 138 -4.55 -2.17 6.30
C ALA A 138 -4.01 -3.61 6.32
N LEU A 139 -2.93 -3.86 7.07
CA LEU A 139 -2.33 -5.19 7.23
C LEU A 139 -3.29 -6.20 7.87
N GLU A 140 -4.02 -5.78 8.91
CA GLU A 140 -5.03 -6.60 9.60
C GLU A 140 -6.14 -7.08 8.64
N ARG A 141 -6.55 -6.23 7.70
CA ARG A 141 -7.58 -6.57 6.70
C ARG A 141 -7.00 -7.34 5.52
N GLN A 142 -5.75 -7.06 5.16
CA GLN A 142 -5.10 -7.65 4.00
C GLN A 142 -3.60 -7.80 4.24
N ARG A 143 -3.15 -9.04 4.40
CA ARG A 143 -1.74 -9.37 4.52
C ARG A 143 -1.08 -9.39 3.14
N SER A 144 -0.37 -8.32 2.80
CA SER A 144 0.32 -8.16 1.52
C SER A 144 1.73 -7.61 1.70
N ALA A 145 2.62 -7.91 0.75
CA ALA A 145 3.95 -7.32 0.70
C ALA A 145 3.89 -5.78 0.65
N GLU A 146 2.91 -5.19 -0.02
CA GLU A 146 2.71 -3.74 -0.07
C GLU A 146 2.42 -3.15 1.33
N ASN A 147 1.51 -3.76 2.11
CA ASN A 147 1.18 -3.26 3.45
C ASN A 147 2.36 -3.39 4.41
N ILE A 148 3.10 -4.50 4.36
CA ILE A 148 4.32 -4.69 5.16
C ILE A 148 5.41 -3.70 4.72
N GLY A 149 5.60 -3.51 3.41
CA GLY A 149 6.55 -2.55 2.86
C GLY A 149 6.29 -1.12 3.36
N ASN A 150 5.03 -0.69 3.36
CA ASN A 150 4.64 0.63 3.88
C ASN A 150 4.95 0.79 5.38
N ILE A 151 4.77 -0.26 6.19
CA ILE A 151 5.18 -0.26 7.60
C ILE A 151 6.70 -0.12 7.71
N LEU A 152 7.47 -0.91 6.96
CA LEU A 152 8.93 -0.84 6.95
C LEU A 152 9.44 0.53 6.50
N CYS A 153 8.84 1.15 5.48
CA CYS A 153 9.15 2.52 5.06
C CYS A 153 8.92 3.50 6.20
N THR A 154 7.81 3.36 6.92
CA THR A 154 7.47 4.22 8.05
C THR A 154 8.49 4.08 9.19
N LEU A 155 8.86 2.85 9.56
CA LEU A 155 9.87 2.60 10.58
C LEU A 155 11.25 3.15 10.17
N CYS A 156 11.66 2.96 8.91
CA CYS A 156 12.90 3.53 8.39
C CYS A 156 12.90 5.07 8.43
N ALA A 157 11.78 5.70 8.03
CA ALA A 157 11.64 7.16 8.05
C ALA A 157 11.64 7.73 9.48
N MET A 158 11.17 6.97 10.46
CA MET A 158 11.25 7.31 11.89
C MET A 158 12.64 7.09 12.50
N GLY A 159 13.53 6.35 11.81
CA GLY A 159 14.85 5.96 12.33
C GLY A 159 14.82 4.69 13.20
N GLU A 160 13.69 3.99 13.27
CA GLU A 160 13.46 2.78 14.07
C GLU A 160 13.94 1.53 13.30
N LEU A 161 15.22 1.55 12.93
CA LEU A 161 15.84 0.50 12.12
C LEU A 161 15.93 -0.87 12.83
N PRO A 162 16.18 -0.96 14.16
CA PRO A 162 16.09 -2.23 14.88
C PRO A 162 14.70 -2.87 14.75
N GLU A 163 13.64 -2.10 14.97
CA GLU A 163 12.23 -2.53 14.87
C GLU A 163 11.88 -2.98 13.45
N ALA A 164 12.38 -2.26 12.43
CA ALA A 164 12.20 -2.64 11.03
C ALA A 164 12.88 -3.99 10.70
N ARG A 165 14.08 -4.23 11.24
CA ARG A 165 14.78 -5.52 11.07
C ARG A 165 14.06 -6.66 11.77
N ASP A 166 13.61 -6.43 13.00
CA ASP A 166 12.88 -7.42 13.78
C ASP A 166 11.56 -7.79 13.09
N LEU A 167 10.84 -6.80 12.54
CA LEU A 167 9.64 -7.05 11.74
C LEU A 167 9.95 -7.86 10.49
N LEU A 168 11.00 -7.51 9.73
CA LEU A 168 11.39 -8.25 8.53
C LEU A 168 11.77 -9.71 8.86
N ALA A 169 12.47 -9.94 9.98
CA ALA A 169 12.79 -11.29 10.44
C ALA A 169 11.52 -12.09 10.76
N GLN A 170 10.58 -11.51 11.50
CA GLN A 170 9.31 -12.15 11.81
C GLN A 170 8.48 -12.44 10.54
N VAL A 171 8.48 -11.53 9.57
CA VAL A 171 7.79 -11.74 8.29
C VAL A 171 8.36 -12.93 7.53
N ARG A 172 9.68 -13.12 7.55
CA ARG A 172 10.35 -14.27 6.91
C ARG A 172 9.99 -15.60 7.57
N GLU A 173 9.75 -15.58 8.88
CA GLU A 173 9.35 -16.78 9.63
C GLU A 173 7.86 -17.09 9.48
N ALA A 174 7.01 -16.07 9.48
CA ALA A 174 5.55 -16.22 9.53
C ALA A 174 4.90 -16.41 8.15
N TYR A 175 5.46 -15.81 7.08
CA TYR A 175 4.81 -15.75 5.77
C TYR A 175 5.40 -16.70 4.74
N PRO A 176 4.58 -17.12 3.74
CA PRO A 176 5.05 -17.99 2.67
C PRO A 176 6.06 -17.27 1.77
N ARG A 177 7.00 -18.06 1.23
CA ARG A 177 8.13 -17.54 0.43
C ARG A 177 7.74 -16.58 -0.70
N PRO A 178 6.64 -16.78 -1.47
CA PRO A 178 6.27 -15.82 -2.52
C PRO A 178 5.99 -14.40 -2.03
N LEU A 179 5.36 -14.25 -0.85
CA LEU A 179 5.10 -12.92 -0.26
C LEU A 179 6.42 -12.31 0.22
N VAL A 180 7.29 -13.12 0.83
CA VAL A 180 8.62 -12.70 1.27
C VAL A 180 9.47 -12.25 0.06
N ASP A 181 9.47 -13.01 -1.03
CA ASP A 181 10.20 -12.65 -2.26
C ASP A 181 9.69 -11.34 -2.87
N GLU A 182 8.38 -11.11 -2.87
CA GLU A 182 7.78 -9.86 -3.34
C GLU A 182 8.21 -8.67 -2.48
N LEU A 183 8.21 -8.84 -1.16
CA LEU A 183 8.67 -7.82 -0.20
C LEU A 183 10.18 -7.54 -0.35
N GLU A 184 11.00 -8.57 -0.44
CA GLU A 184 12.46 -8.44 -0.64
C GLU A 184 12.76 -7.74 -1.97
N SER A 185 12.02 -8.07 -3.04
CA SER A 185 12.09 -7.38 -4.32
C SER A 185 11.67 -5.91 -4.23
N ALA A 186 10.76 -5.55 -3.33
CA ALA A 186 10.41 -4.16 -3.04
C ALA A 186 11.56 -3.45 -2.30
N ILE A 187 12.16 -4.07 -1.27
CA ILE A 187 13.30 -3.52 -0.52
C ILE A 187 14.49 -3.17 -1.44
N GLU A 188 14.76 -4.01 -2.43
CA GLU A 188 15.85 -3.77 -3.39
C GLU A 188 15.60 -2.56 -4.29
N ARG A 189 14.34 -2.29 -4.65
CA ARG A 189 13.96 -1.26 -5.63
C ARG A 189 13.58 0.07 -5.00
N ASP A 190 12.91 0.03 -3.85
CA ASP A 190 12.40 1.22 -3.18
C ASP A 190 13.53 1.98 -2.47
N PRO A 191 13.77 3.27 -2.78
CA PRO A 191 14.73 4.10 -2.06
C PRO A 191 14.44 4.24 -0.56
N ASP A 192 13.18 4.27 -0.14
CA ASP A 192 12.80 4.46 1.26
C ASP A 192 13.13 3.23 2.12
N LEU A 193 13.29 2.06 1.48
CA LEU A 193 13.72 0.81 2.09
C LEU A 193 15.22 0.53 1.93
N ALA A 194 15.99 1.46 1.35
CA ALA A 194 17.43 1.28 1.16
C ALA A 194 18.21 0.85 2.42
N PRO A 195 17.89 1.34 3.64
CA PRO A 195 18.53 0.89 4.87
C PRO A 195 18.42 -0.62 5.16
N LEU A 196 17.44 -1.32 4.59
CA LEU A 196 17.20 -2.75 4.81
C LEU A 196 17.81 -3.65 3.74
N ARG A 197 18.44 -3.11 2.69
CA ARG A 197 18.97 -3.91 1.57
C ARG A 197 20.06 -4.90 1.99
N SER A 198 20.83 -4.57 3.04
CA SER A 198 21.81 -5.49 3.63
C SER A 198 21.17 -6.76 4.16
N GLU A 199 19.92 -6.69 4.60
CA GLU A 199 19.19 -7.83 5.17
C GLU A 199 18.76 -8.82 4.09
N VAL A 200 18.56 -8.37 2.84
CA VAL A 200 18.13 -9.21 1.71
C VAL A 200 19.30 -10.03 1.16
N THR A 201 20.51 -9.47 1.16
CA THR A 201 21.70 -10.08 0.53
C THR A 201 22.27 -11.28 1.30
N HIS A 202 21.86 -11.50 2.56
CA HIS A 202 22.40 -12.56 3.42
C HIS A 202 21.52 -13.82 3.52
N GLY A 203 20.45 -13.93 2.71
CA GLY A 203 19.50 -15.05 2.74
C GLY A 203 19.78 -16.22 1.78
N LEU A 204 20.88 -16.18 1.01
CA LEU A 204 21.28 -17.26 0.09
C LEU A 204 22.37 -18.15 0.71
N HIS A 205 22.02 -18.90 1.77
CA HIS A 205 22.87 -19.98 2.28
C HIS A 205 22.03 -21.22 2.62
#